data_AF-A0A1A2LW45-F1
#
_entry.id   AF-A0A1A2LW45-F1
#
_cell.length_a   1.000
_cell.length_b   1.000
_cell.length_c   1.000
_cell.angle_alpha   90.00
_cell.angle_beta   90.00
_cell.angle_gamma   90.00
#
_symmetry.space_group_name_H-M   'P 1'
#
loop_
_entity.id
_entity.type
_entity.pdbx_description
1 polymer ?
#
loop_
_entity_poly.entity_id
_entity_poly.type
_entity_poly.pdbx_seq_one_letter_code
_entity_poly.pdbx_strand_id
1 'polypeptide(L)'
;MSAAITSRLSAALAPIQRFLRRLAKSYGVVYEAGDQENFQLCLWLRRLDLASQAPTYALELLGSSTFQNREPWAMKRDVPISSDSPYAAAQAVFNGLPITTNLDQHKNSGLWHGVLAVPITVGGFTSREMVAGRPLDQLTVGALTLDSTYYVDGSEAAAGSDVARRLGVLSRLGEQHTNELLSLLYSAASAVLLGS
;
A
#
# COMPACT_ATOMS: atom_id res chain seq x y z
N MET A 1 -1.38 -6.00 20.41
CA MET A 1 -0.79 -6.33 19.09
C MET A 1 -0.73 -5.12 18.16
N SER A 2 -1.83 -4.36 18.00
CA SER A 2 -1.90 -3.16 17.14
C SER A 2 -0.81 -2.10 17.41
N ALA A 3 -0.53 -1.72 18.66
CA ALA A 3 0.44 -0.66 18.97
C ALA A 3 1.88 -0.93 18.51
N ALA A 4 2.35 -2.18 18.57
CA ALA A 4 3.69 -2.55 18.12
C ALA A 4 3.81 -2.51 16.59
N ILE A 5 2.77 -2.97 15.89
CA ILE A 5 2.71 -2.93 14.42
C ILE A 5 2.67 -1.48 13.95
N THR A 6 1.83 -0.63 14.54
CA THR A 6 1.78 0.81 14.24
C THR A 6 3.14 1.47 14.44
N SER A 7 3.82 1.23 15.57
CA SER A 7 5.15 1.79 15.84
C SER A 7 6.18 1.39 14.76
N ARG A 8 6.21 0.10 14.38
CA ARG A 8 7.09 -0.40 13.32
C ARG A 8 6.74 0.21 11.96
N LEU A 9 5.46 0.34 11.63
CA LEU A 9 5.02 0.99 10.38
C LEU A 9 5.43 2.47 10.35
N SER A 10 5.28 3.20 11.45
CA SER A 10 5.73 4.59 11.56
C SER A 10 7.26 4.71 11.40
N ALA A 11 8.02 3.81 12.01
CA ALA A 11 9.48 3.77 11.86
C ALA A 11 9.90 3.45 10.42
N ALA A 12 9.24 2.48 9.78
CA ALA A 12 9.51 2.06 8.41
C ALA A 12 9.10 3.13 7.37
N LEU A 13 8.10 3.96 7.68
CA LEU A 13 7.64 5.04 6.81
C LEU A 13 8.68 6.17 6.71
N ALA A 14 9.47 6.44 7.75
CA ALA A 14 10.42 7.55 7.78
C ALA A 14 11.45 7.57 6.62
N PRO A 15 12.16 6.47 6.30
CA PRO A 15 13.07 6.43 5.14
C PRO A 15 12.34 6.60 3.80
N ILE A 16 11.14 6.03 3.66
CA ILE A 16 10.30 6.17 2.46
C ILE A 16 9.89 7.63 2.26
N GLN A 17 9.39 8.30 3.29
CA GLN A 17 9.04 9.71 3.21
C GLN A 17 10.25 10.58 2.87
N ARG A 18 11.43 10.30 3.42
CA ARG A 18 12.66 11.03 3.09
C ARG A 18 13.03 10.87 1.62
N PHE A 19 12.94 9.64 1.10
CA PHE A 19 13.16 9.33 -0.31
C PHE A 19 12.18 10.11 -1.21
N LEU A 20 10.88 10.01 -0.93
CA LEU A 20 9.83 10.65 -1.72
C LEU A 20 9.89 12.18 -1.65
N ARG A 21 10.19 12.77 -0.48
CA ARG A 21 10.37 14.22 -0.35
C ARG A 21 11.57 14.73 -1.15
N ARG A 22 12.65 13.94 -1.23
CA ARG A 22 13.80 14.27 -2.07
C ARG A 22 13.41 14.24 -3.55
N LEU A 23 12.67 13.23 -3.98
CA LEU A 23 12.19 13.11 -5.35
C LEU A 23 11.20 14.20 -5.73
N ALA A 24 10.27 14.55 -4.82
CA ALA A 24 9.32 15.63 -5.04
C ALA A 24 10.04 16.96 -5.34
N LYS A 25 11.12 17.25 -4.62
CA LYS A 25 11.97 18.41 -4.89
C LYS A 25 12.67 18.33 -6.24
N SER A 26 13.30 17.19 -6.58
CA SER A 26 13.98 17.03 -7.87
C SER A 26 13.03 17.07 -9.07
N TYR A 27 11.80 16.61 -8.89
CA TYR A 27 10.76 16.59 -9.91
C TYR A 27 9.95 17.88 -9.99
N GLY A 28 10.22 18.87 -9.12
CA GLY A 28 9.46 20.12 -9.08
C GLY A 28 7.96 19.87 -8.85
N VAL A 29 7.62 18.94 -7.95
CA VAL A 29 6.23 18.77 -7.51
C VAL A 29 5.84 20.04 -6.76
N VAL A 30 4.77 20.67 -7.21
CA VAL A 30 4.26 21.92 -6.61
C VAL A 30 3.11 21.55 -5.69
N TYR A 31 3.29 21.84 -4.41
CA TYR A 31 2.24 21.74 -3.41
C TYR A 31 1.54 23.10 -3.24
N GLU A 32 0.32 23.08 -2.74
CA GLU A 32 -0.35 24.32 -2.34
C GLU A 32 0.44 25.04 -1.24
N ALA A 33 0.30 26.37 -1.15
CA ALA A 33 1.09 27.18 -0.23
C ALA A 33 0.91 26.71 1.23
N GLY A 34 1.99 26.22 1.84
CA GLY A 34 1.98 25.71 3.21
C GLY A 34 1.58 24.24 3.35
N ASP A 35 1.27 23.54 2.24
CA ASP A 35 0.93 22.13 2.23
C ASP A 35 2.12 21.24 1.83
N GLN A 36 2.03 19.95 2.16
CA GLN A 36 2.97 18.92 1.75
C GLN A 36 2.24 17.60 1.50
N GLU A 37 2.72 16.81 0.54
CA GLU A 37 2.24 15.44 0.36
C GLU A 37 2.57 14.61 1.61
N ASN A 38 1.52 14.09 2.24
CA ASN A 38 1.61 13.21 3.38
C ASN A 38 1.40 11.77 2.92
N PHE A 39 1.97 10.84 3.69
CA PHE A 39 1.93 9.42 3.38
C PHE A 39 1.54 8.61 4.61
N GLN A 40 0.86 7.49 4.40
CA GLN A 40 0.69 6.44 5.41
C GLN A 40 1.07 5.07 4.84
N LEU A 41 1.63 4.21 5.70
CA LEU A 41 1.78 2.80 5.41
C LEU A 41 0.67 2.01 6.08
N CYS A 42 0.06 1.08 5.34
CA CYS A 42 -0.94 0.16 5.86
C CYS A 42 -0.52 -1.29 5.59
N LEU A 43 -0.58 -2.14 6.62
CA LEU A 43 -0.29 -3.57 6.50
C LEU A 43 -1.58 -4.37 6.40
N TRP A 44 -1.73 -5.10 5.30
CA TRP A 44 -2.84 -6.01 5.03
C TRP A 44 -2.32 -7.44 4.99
N LEU A 45 -2.87 -8.34 5.79
CA LEU A 45 -2.51 -9.77 5.73
C LEU A 45 -3.72 -10.64 5.38
N ARG A 46 -3.45 -11.76 4.70
CA ARG A 46 -4.45 -12.78 4.43
C ARG A 46 -4.90 -13.39 5.75
N ARG A 47 -6.21 -13.44 5.96
CA ARG A 47 -6.86 -14.20 7.02
C ARG A 47 -7.78 -15.24 6.38
N LEU A 48 -7.80 -16.44 6.96
CA LEU A 48 -8.78 -17.45 6.62
C LEU A 48 -10.12 -17.04 7.25
N ASP A 49 -11.15 -16.85 6.43
CA ASP A 49 -12.51 -16.62 6.90
C ASP A 49 -13.23 -17.96 7.11
N LEU A 50 -13.23 -18.40 8.37
CA LEU A 50 -13.88 -19.63 8.81
C LEU A 50 -15.40 -19.52 8.97
N ALA A 51 -15.98 -18.31 8.88
CA ALA A 51 -17.42 -18.12 9.02
C ALA A 51 -18.19 -18.46 7.73
N SER A 52 -17.49 -18.52 6.60
CA SER A 52 -18.05 -18.89 5.30
C SER A 52 -18.26 -20.42 5.18
N GLN A 53 -19.32 -20.84 4.46
CA GLN A 53 -19.60 -22.27 4.22
C GLN A 53 -18.50 -22.97 3.40
N ALA A 54 -17.68 -22.20 2.67
CA ALA A 54 -16.50 -22.64 1.96
C ALA A 54 -15.34 -21.72 2.37
N PRO A 55 -14.32 -22.20 3.10
CA PRO A 55 -13.27 -21.34 3.66
C PRO A 55 -12.60 -20.49 2.57
N THR A 56 -12.87 -19.19 2.59
CA THR A 56 -12.24 -18.22 1.68
C THR A 56 -11.17 -17.40 2.40
N TYR A 57 -10.15 -16.97 1.66
CA TYR A 57 -9.20 -15.99 2.17
C TYR A 57 -9.73 -14.57 1.93
N ALA A 58 -9.66 -13.75 2.97
CA ALA A 58 -9.87 -12.31 2.92
C ALA A 58 -8.59 -11.57 3.32
N LEU A 59 -8.49 -10.29 3.01
CA LEU A 59 -7.48 -9.41 3.61
C LEU A 59 -8.06 -8.73 4.84
N GLU A 60 -7.25 -8.67 5.89
CA GLU A 60 -7.49 -7.87 7.08
C GLU A 60 -6.42 -6.78 7.19
N LEU A 61 -6.85 -5.55 7.45
CA LEU A 61 -5.97 -4.43 7.81
C LEU A 61 -5.49 -4.59 9.25
N LEU A 62 -4.21 -4.91 9.43
CA LEU A 62 -3.63 -5.13 10.77
C LEU A 62 -3.14 -3.85 11.44
N GLY A 63 -2.78 -2.84 10.66
CA GLY A 63 -2.14 -1.64 11.18
C GLY A 63 -1.94 -0.56 10.12
N SER A 64 -1.87 0.69 10.59
CA SER A 64 -1.42 1.83 9.79
C SER A 64 -0.42 2.67 10.60
N SER A 65 0.49 3.36 9.91
CA SER A 65 1.49 4.25 10.50
C SER A 65 0.91 5.55 11.09
N THR A 66 -0.32 5.92 10.73
CA THR A 66 -0.98 7.19 11.12
C THR A 66 -2.22 6.94 11.99
N PHE A 67 -2.88 5.80 11.84
CA PHE A 67 -4.07 5.46 12.63
C PHE A 67 -3.65 5.07 14.06
N GLN A 68 -3.96 5.95 15.02
CA GLN A 68 -3.88 5.68 16.45
C GLN A 68 -5.24 5.34 17.08
N ASN A 69 -6.33 5.32 16.28
CA ASN A 69 -7.67 5.15 16.83
C ASN A 69 -7.91 3.72 17.34
N ARG A 70 -8.24 3.64 18.62
CA ARG A 70 -8.10 2.49 19.53
C ARG A 70 -9.19 1.43 19.42
N GLU A 71 -10.06 1.54 18.42
CA GLU A 71 -11.30 0.78 18.31
C GLU A 71 -11.17 -0.35 17.26
N PRO A 72 -11.16 -1.64 17.66
CA PRO A 72 -10.92 -2.78 16.76
C PRO A 72 -11.89 -2.89 15.58
N TRP A 73 -13.11 -2.38 15.73
CA TRP A 73 -14.13 -2.39 14.66
C TRP A 73 -13.84 -1.39 13.54
N ALA A 74 -13.00 -0.38 13.77
CA ALA A 74 -12.62 0.59 12.74
C ALA A 74 -11.52 0.04 11.81
N MET A 75 -10.75 -0.96 12.25
CA MET A 75 -9.67 -1.59 11.48
C MET A 75 -10.08 -2.92 10.85
N LYS A 76 -11.07 -3.63 11.43
CA LYS A 76 -11.61 -4.86 10.84
C LYS A 76 -12.39 -4.57 9.57
N ARG A 77 -11.67 -4.57 8.45
CA ARG A 77 -12.22 -4.66 7.10
C ARG A 77 -11.81 -6.01 6.55
N ASP A 78 -12.74 -6.94 6.51
CA ASP A 78 -12.55 -8.18 5.77
C ASP A 78 -12.81 -7.87 4.30
N VAL A 79 -11.74 -7.81 3.54
CA VAL A 79 -11.78 -7.44 2.14
C VAL A 79 -11.62 -8.70 1.29
N PRO A 80 -12.62 -9.07 0.46
CA PRO A 80 -12.47 -10.15 -0.50
C PRO A 80 -11.27 -9.92 -1.43
N ILE A 81 -10.50 -10.97 -1.67
CA ILE A 81 -9.37 -10.95 -2.60
C ILE A 81 -9.90 -11.23 -4.00
N SER A 82 -10.03 -10.19 -4.81
CA SER A 82 -10.49 -10.27 -6.20
C SER A 82 -9.89 -9.17 -7.06
N SER A 83 -9.88 -9.36 -8.38
CA SER A 83 -9.43 -8.34 -9.34
C SER A 83 -10.35 -7.12 -9.40
N ASP A 84 -11.63 -7.27 -9.07
CA ASP A 84 -12.65 -6.22 -9.05
C ASP A 84 -12.84 -5.57 -7.66
N SER A 85 -12.01 -5.96 -6.68
CA SER A 85 -12.07 -5.41 -5.33
C SER A 85 -11.83 -3.90 -5.35
N PRO A 86 -12.58 -3.08 -4.59
CA PRO A 86 -12.34 -1.64 -4.53
C PRO A 86 -11.07 -1.26 -3.75
N TYR A 87 -10.35 -2.23 -3.19
CA TYR A 87 -9.14 -2.01 -2.44
C TYR A 87 -7.92 -2.42 -3.26
N ALA A 88 -7.02 -1.47 -3.52
CA ALA A 88 -5.77 -1.73 -4.25
C ALA A 88 -4.93 -2.85 -3.59
N ALA A 89 -4.98 -2.97 -2.26
CA ALA A 89 -4.35 -4.08 -1.53
C ALA A 89 -4.85 -5.46 -2.01
N ALA A 90 -6.17 -5.62 -2.15
CA ALA A 90 -6.77 -6.87 -2.60
C ALA A 90 -6.45 -7.16 -4.07
N GLN A 91 -6.50 -6.14 -4.93
CA GLN A 91 -6.10 -6.27 -6.33
C GLN A 91 -4.63 -6.67 -6.46
N ALA A 92 -3.72 -6.05 -5.69
CA ALA A 92 -2.30 -6.37 -5.70
C ALA A 92 -2.03 -7.81 -5.26
N VAL A 93 -2.75 -8.29 -4.23
CA VAL A 93 -2.67 -9.68 -3.76
C VAL A 93 -3.24 -10.68 -4.75
N PHE A 94 -4.33 -10.33 -5.44
CA PHE A 94 -4.96 -11.18 -6.45
C PHE A 94 -4.08 -11.31 -7.69
N ASN A 95 -3.56 -10.18 -8.21
CA ASN A 95 -2.73 -10.14 -9.42
C ASN A 95 -1.28 -10.58 -9.15
N GLY A 96 -0.81 -10.50 -7.91
CA GLY A 96 0.58 -10.75 -7.54
C GLY A 96 1.55 -9.72 -8.11
N LEU A 97 1.09 -8.48 -8.32
CA LEU A 97 1.86 -7.37 -8.88
C LEU A 97 1.56 -6.06 -8.14
N PRO A 98 2.49 -5.09 -8.10
CA PRO A 98 2.21 -3.77 -7.58
C PRO A 98 1.07 -3.08 -8.35
N ILE A 99 0.18 -2.41 -7.63
CA ILE A 99 -0.93 -1.63 -8.18
C ILE A 99 -0.81 -0.20 -7.71
N THR A 100 -0.79 0.75 -8.65
CA THR A 100 -0.82 2.18 -8.37
C THR A 100 -2.11 2.74 -8.94
N THR A 101 -2.95 3.34 -8.09
CA THR A 101 -4.24 3.88 -8.52
C THR A 101 -4.74 4.96 -7.56
N ASN A 102 -5.74 5.71 -7.97
CA ASN A 102 -6.44 6.63 -7.09
C ASN A 102 -7.41 5.85 -6.20
N LEU A 103 -7.62 6.34 -4.98
CA LEU A 103 -8.57 5.77 -4.04
C LEU A 103 -9.97 6.28 -4.35
N ASP A 104 -10.93 5.36 -4.47
CA ASP A 104 -12.36 5.66 -4.57
C ASP A 104 -12.80 6.48 -3.35
N GLN A 105 -13.11 7.75 -3.57
CA GLN A 105 -13.47 8.72 -2.53
C GLN A 105 -14.84 8.42 -1.90
N HIS A 106 -15.74 7.73 -2.61
CA HIS A 106 -17.04 7.34 -2.08
C HIS A 106 -16.93 6.20 -1.07
N LYS A 107 -15.93 5.33 -1.22
CA LYS A 107 -15.67 4.18 -0.34
C LYS A 107 -14.58 4.45 0.70
N ASN A 108 -13.68 5.37 0.39
CA ASN A 108 -12.63 5.84 1.28
C ASN A 108 -12.90 7.31 1.64
N SER A 109 -13.84 7.54 2.55
CA SER A 109 -14.02 8.87 3.13
C SER A 109 -12.76 9.24 3.90
N GLY A 110 -11.96 10.18 3.40
CA GLY A 110 -10.71 10.54 4.06
C GLY A 110 -9.84 11.52 3.29
N LEU A 111 -8.65 11.72 3.84
CA LEU A 111 -7.61 12.61 3.29
C LEU A 111 -6.78 11.97 2.18
N TRP A 112 -6.97 10.67 1.93
CA TRP A 112 -6.13 9.87 1.05
C TRP A 112 -6.73 9.79 -0.35
N HIS A 113 -5.92 10.09 -1.34
CA HIS A 113 -6.33 10.23 -2.74
C HIS A 113 -5.61 9.24 -3.66
N GLY A 114 -4.36 8.94 -3.39
CA GLY A 114 -3.54 8.01 -4.18
C GLY A 114 -3.09 6.82 -3.35
N VAL A 115 -2.83 5.69 -4.01
CA VAL A 115 -2.27 4.51 -3.36
C VAL A 115 -1.29 3.78 -4.28
N LEU A 116 -0.18 3.32 -3.68
CA LEU A 116 0.67 2.27 -4.23
C LEU A 116 0.56 1.04 -3.32
N ALA A 117 -0.04 -0.03 -3.83
CA ALA A 117 -0.16 -1.32 -3.15
C ALA A 117 0.86 -2.31 -3.69
N VAL A 118 1.62 -2.95 -2.80
CA VAL A 118 2.66 -3.93 -3.16
C VAL A 118 2.33 -5.26 -2.49
N PRO A 119 2.26 -6.38 -3.24
CA PRO A 119 2.02 -7.69 -2.65
C PRO A 119 3.23 -8.13 -1.81
N ILE A 120 2.97 -8.55 -0.58
CA ILE A 120 3.98 -9.15 0.29
C ILE A 120 4.06 -10.62 -0.04
N THR A 121 5.22 -11.02 -0.52
CA THR A 121 5.45 -12.38 -0.97
C THR A 121 6.61 -12.99 -0.20
N VAL A 122 6.36 -14.15 0.41
CA VAL A 122 7.34 -14.92 1.16
C VAL A 122 7.78 -16.09 0.30
N GLY A 123 9.09 -16.20 0.06
CA GLY A 123 9.67 -17.36 -0.60
C GLY A 123 9.84 -18.51 0.39
N GLY A 124 9.56 -19.72 -0.06
CA GLY A 124 10.02 -20.93 0.60
C GLY A 124 11.52 -21.13 0.35
N PHE A 125 12.15 -21.90 1.23
CA PHE A 125 13.57 -22.23 1.14
C PHE A 125 13.79 -23.69 0.72
N THR A 126 12.72 -24.40 0.35
CA THR A 126 12.73 -25.86 0.22
C THR A 126 12.93 -26.27 -1.24
N SER A 127 12.37 -25.52 -2.18
CA SER A 127 12.44 -25.83 -3.60
C SER A 127 13.27 -24.80 -4.36
N ARG A 128 14.05 -25.26 -5.35
CA ARG A 128 14.67 -24.41 -6.36
C ARG A 128 13.91 -24.43 -7.69
N GLU A 129 12.81 -25.18 -7.75
CA GLU A 129 12.00 -25.33 -8.96
C GLU A 129 11.28 -24.02 -9.28
N MET A 130 11.20 -23.72 -10.57
CA MET A 130 10.53 -22.53 -11.10
C MET A 130 9.32 -22.96 -11.93
N VAL A 131 8.15 -22.40 -11.66
CA VAL A 131 6.94 -22.60 -12.46
C VAL A 131 6.55 -21.26 -13.09
N ALA A 132 6.48 -21.21 -14.42
CA ALA A 132 6.21 -19.98 -15.18
C ALA A 132 7.13 -18.79 -14.77
N GLY A 133 8.41 -19.08 -14.49
CA GLY A 133 9.38 -18.06 -14.10
C GLY A 133 9.26 -17.55 -12.65
N ARG A 134 8.45 -18.18 -11.81
CA ARG A 134 8.32 -17.87 -10.37
C ARG A 134 8.74 -19.07 -9.51
N PRO A 135 9.36 -18.87 -8.33
CA PRO A 135 9.69 -19.98 -7.43
C PRO A 135 8.44 -20.77 -7.02
N LEU A 136 8.52 -22.10 -7.07
CA LEU A 136 7.40 -23.00 -6.78
C LEU A 136 6.83 -22.80 -5.37
N ASP A 137 7.69 -22.56 -4.39
CA ASP A 137 7.35 -22.44 -2.98
C ASP A 137 7.15 -20.99 -2.53
N GLN A 138 6.75 -20.11 -3.46
CA GLN A 138 6.46 -18.71 -3.17
C GLN A 138 4.97 -18.49 -2.82
N LEU A 139 4.69 -17.80 -1.71
CA LEU A 139 3.33 -17.48 -1.28
C LEU A 139 3.13 -15.98 -1.05
N THR A 140 2.12 -15.40 -1.69
CA THR A 140 1.65 -14.05 -1.37
C THR A 140 0.83 -14.12 -0.08
N VAL A 141 1.27 -13.44 0.97
CA VAL A 141 0.65 -13.50 2.31
C VAL A 141 -0.15 -12.26 2.65
N GLY A 142 -0.07 -11.20 1.84
CA GLY A 142 -0.72 -9.93 2.11
C GLY A 142 -0.25 -8.82 1.17
N ALA A 143 -0.49 -7.58 1.55
CA ALA A 143 0.01 -6.40 0.85
C ALA A 143 0.43 -5.31 1.84
N LEU A 144 1.40 -4.50 1.42
CA LEU A 144 1.71 -3.22 2.04
C LEU A 144 1.20 -2.12 1.12
N THR A 145 0.38 -1.19 1.63
CA THR A 145 -0.01 0.00 0.86
C THR A 145 0.71 1.22 1.38
N LEU A 146 1.10 2.09 0.45
CA LEU A 146 1.55 3.44 0.69
C LEU A 146 0.49 4.38 0.13
N ASP A 147 -0.30 4.97 1.02
CA ASP A 147 -1.37 5.88 0.63
C ASP A 147 -0.83 7.32 0.67
N SER A 148 -1.28 8.15 -0.26
CA SER A 148 -0.87 9.54 -0.45
C SER A 148 -2.07 10.49 -0.36
N THR A 149 -1.86 11.68 0.22
CA THR A 149 -2.83 12.78 0.18
C THR A 149 -2.91 13.46 -1.19
N TYR A 150 -2.20 12.96 -2.20
CA TYR A 150 -2.21 13.47 -3.57
C TYR A 150 -2.60 12.33 -4.54
N TYR A 151 -3.16 12.70 -5.68
CA TYR A 151 -3.55 11.76 -6.73
C TYR A 151 -2.33 11.19 -7.44
N VAL A 152 -2.45 9.95 -7.93
CA VAL A 152 -1.41 9.27 -8.72
C VAL A 152 -1.75 9.23 -10.22
N ASP A 153 -3.04 9.28 -10.58
CA ASP A 153 -3.51 9.40 -11.96
C ASP A 153 -4.26 10.72 -12.17
N GLY A 154 -3.88 11.45 -13.22
CA GLY A 154 -4.46 12.74 -13.61
C GLY A 154 -5.76 12.63 -14.40
N SER A 155 -6.13 11.42 -14.87
CA SER A 155 -7.36 11.19 -15.63
C SER A 155 -8.61 11.53 -14.82
N GLU A 156 -8.64 11.20 -13.53
CA GLU A 156 -9.73 11.54 -12.61
C GLU A 156 -9.65 12.97 -12.08
N ALA A 157 -8.45 13.54 -12.03
CA ALA A 157 -8.22 14.92 -11.60
C ALA A 157 -8.88 15.92 -12.58
N ALA A 158 -9.01 15.55 -13.87
CA ALA A 158 -9.61 16.38 -14.91
C ALA A 158 -11.13 16.64 -14.77
N ALA A 159 -11.83 15.95 -13.86
CA ALA A 159 -13.29 16.06 -13.70
C ALA A 159 -13.76 17.23 -12.79
N GLY A 160 -12.86 17.93 -12.11
CA GLY A 160 -13.21 19.07 -11.23
C GLY A 160 -12.11 20.14 -11.22
N SER A 161 -12.48 21.40 -11.48
CA SER A 161 -11.54 22.48 -11.85
C SER A 161 -10.54 22.91 -10.76
N ASP A 162 -10.71 22.51 -9.50
CA ASP A 162 -9.75 22.78 -8.41
C ASP A 162 -9.02 21.52 -7.89
N VAL A 163 -9.50 20.32 -8.25
CA VAL A 163 -8.91 19.02 -7.83
C VAL A 163 -7.90 18.50 -8.87
N ALA A 164 -7.97 19.00 -10.10
CA ALA A 164 -7.05 18.73 -11.22
C ALA A 164 -5.56 19.01 -10.95
N ARG A 165 -5.21 19.65 -9.83
CA ARG A 165 -3.87 20.20 -9.57
C ARG A 165 -3.04 19.47 -8.51
N ARG A 166 -3.54 18.39 -7.91
CA ARG A 166 -2.83 17.68 -6.81
C ARG A 166 -2.24 16.34 -7.26
N LEU A 167 -1.44 16.34 -8.33
CA LEU A 167 -0.62 15.19 -8.70
C LEU A 167 0.61 15.10 -7.78
N GLY A 168 0.70 13.98 -7.06
CA GLY A 168 1.76 13.73 -6.09
C GLY A 168 3.04 13.22 -6.74
N VAL A 169 4.08 13.04 -5.93
CA VAL A 169 5.37 12.50 -6.37
C VAL A 169 5.22 11.09 -6.97
N LEU A 170 4.27 10.29 -6.47
CA LEU A 170 4.01 8.94 -6.97
C LEU A 170 3.58 8.93 -8.45
N SER A 171 2.91 9.98 -8.93
CA SER A 171 2.51 10.13 -10.34
C SER A 171 3.67 10.38 -11.30
N ARG A 172 4.85 10.76 -10.78
CA ARG A 172 6.02 11.18 -11.57
C ARG A 172 7.19 10.20 -11.51
N LEU A 173 7.02 9.05 -10.86
CA LEU A 173 8.10 8.09 -10.70
C LEU A 173 8.50 7.49 -12.05
N GLY A 174 9.77 7.65 -12.41
CA GLY A 174 10.38 6.85 -13.47
C GLY A 174 10.67 5.41 -13.02
N GLU A 175 11.07 4.55 -13.95
CA GLU A 175 11.35 3.13 -13.69
C GLU A 175 12.37 2.93 -12.56
N GLN A 176 13.51 3.63 -12.62
CA GLN A 176 14.55 3.53 -11.60
C GLN A 176 14.02 3.86 -10.19
N HIS A 177 13.35 5.00 -10.03
CA HIS A 177 12.83 5.42 -8.73
C HIS A 177 11.65 4.57 -8.25
N THR A 178 10.90 3.97 -9.17
CA THR A 178 9.88 2.97 -8.85
C THR A 178 10.52 1.74 -8.23
N ASN A 179 11.59 1.22 -8.83
CA ASN A 179 12.32 0.07 -8.29
C ASN A 179 12.94 0.35 -6.91
N GLU A 180 13.52 1.55 -6.73
CA GLU A 180 14.03 1.98 -5.43
C GLU A 180 12.93 2.08 -4.37
N LEU A 181 11.76 2.64 -4.72
CA LEU A 181 10.62 2.71 -3.82
C LEU A 181 10.08 1.32 -3.44
N LEU A 182 9.95 0.43 -4.42
CA LEU A 182 9.53 -0.95 -4.17
C LEU A 182 10.49 -1.67 -3.23
N SER A 183 11.80 -1.49 -3.42
CA SER A 183 12.82 -2.04 -2.52
C SER A 183 12.64 -1.54 -1.07
N LEU A 184 12.37 -0.24 -0.89
CA LEU A 184 12.07 0.33 0.43
C LEU A 184 10.78 -0.25 1.04
N LEU A 185 9.73 -0.45 0.24
CA LEU A 185 8.46 -1.04 0.68
C LEU A 185 8.61 -2.51 1.07
N TYR A 186 9.37 -3.31 0.31
CA TYR A 186 9.68 -4.70 0.69
C TYR A 186 10.54 -4.77 1.97
N SER A 187 11.49 -3.85 2.12
CA SER A 187 12.29 -3.74 3.35
C SER A 187 11.40 -3.39 4.55
N ALA A 188 10.46 -2.46 4.36
CA ALA A 188 9.47 -2.09 5.38
C ALA A 188 8.57 -3.27 5.77
N ALA A 189 8.02 -3.99 4.78
CA ALA A 189 7.20 -5.18 5.03
C ALA A 189 7.97 -6.23 5.84
N SER A 190 9.23 -6.48 5.47
CA SER A 190 10.10 -7.44 6.18
C SER A 190 10.36 -7.01 7.63
N ALA A 191 10.70 -5.75 7.87
CA ALA A 191 10.94 -5.23 9.22
C ALA A 191 9.69 -5.31 10.11
N VAL A 192 8.52 -4.99 9.57
CA VAL A 192 7.25 -5.04 10.32
C VAL A 192 6.89 -6.47 10.70
N LEU A 193 7.02 -7.42 9.75
CA LEU A 193 6.64 -8.83 9.93
C LEU A 193 7.64 -9.63 10.77
N LEU A 194 8.94 -9.45 10.56
CA LEU A 194 9.98 -10.23 11.23
C LEU A 194 10.41 -9.63 12.57
N GLY A 195 10.08 -8.36 12.82
CA GLY A 195 10.23 -7.74 14.13
C GLY A 195 11.65 -7.53 14.61
N SER A 196 12.57 -7.25 13.69
CA SER A 196 13.91 -6.72 13.96
C SER A 196 13.87 -5.29 14.48
#